data_AF-A0A023F0I9-F1
#
_entry.id   AF-A0A023F0I9-F1
#
_cell.length_a   1.000
_cell.length_b   1.000
_cell.length_c   1.000
_cell.angle_alpha   90.00
_cell.angle_beta   90.00
_cell.angle_gamma   90.00
#
_symmetry.space_group_name_H-M   'P 1'
#
loop_
_entity.id
_entity.type
_entity.pdbx_description
1 polymer ?
#
loop_
_entity_poly.entity_id
_entity_poly.type
_entity_poly.pdbx_seq_one_letter_code
_entity_poly.pdbx_strand_id
1 'polypeptide(L)'
;RVQRNNRNSAPKPQRTNRRGGARRRQEPQTPAPLARPVGRARRRGMGGPRAQGAQQIATKGRDMVGAVAISQSTLPGQVLATVSLNPRAWTGTRLSRQAELYSRWRPLNVTFHLQSTCAATSAGAIAVYWTADPDDHMSKAGPVNVQKALSHPASRLLQVWQSGSLSIPTNTAQKWLFLEGTEPEDMEHGTFRVVCAAPYSGSGSVAVLISVSYNYILDGADVKDTGHEPGQCIQARYPDLFTTSVSDLFSGTVLVMKYKSGGEAAGFPNADVSKYYKLQSNATVQYYDTEKALQKATYFVVVANYTNTDGDRVLAPVSSEAHAQAYVKKPDKGYLITYTEAGPWATPDQPEFCPVGDSALFLRAPLKGRKPVLISEAEQALKRLSILNSSRSSFEIPNI
;
A
#
# COMPACT_ATOMS: atom_id res chain seq x y z
N ARG A 1 -0.65 -64.89 -52.24
CA ARG A 1 -0.37 -64.23 -53.55
C ARG A 1 -0.18 -62.74 -53.25
N VAL A 2 1.07 -62.32 -53.01
CA VAL A 2 1.80 -61.22 -53.69
C VAL A 2 1.24 -59.82 -53.35
N GLN A 3 1.93 -58.80 -52.82
CA GLN A 3 3.29 -58.48 -52.34
C GLN A 3 3.15 -57.10 -51.60
N ARG A 4 3.81 -56.85 -50.44
CA ARG A 4 4.98 -55.94 -50.23
C ARG A 4 4.81 -54.49 -50.78
N ASN A 5 5.19 -53.37 -50.13
CA ASN A 5 6.28 -53.11 -49.19
C ASN A 5 6.21 -51.66 -48.62
N ASN A 6 6.77 -51.48 -47.42
CA ASN A 6 7.31 -50.23 -46.86
C ASN A 6 8.38 -49.57 -47.77
N ARG A 7 8.55 -48.24 -47.69
CA ARG A 7 9.80 -47.54 -47.28
C ARG A 7 9.77 -46.01 -47.41
N ASN A 8 10.08 -45.36 -46.28
CA ASN A 8 10.96 -44.20 -46.05
C ASN A 8 11.54 -43.43 -47.26
N SER A 9 11.55 -42.10 -47.13
CA SER A 9 12.74 -41.23 -46.96
C SER A 9 12.70 -39.92 -47.77
N ALA A 10 12.85 -38.80 -47.06
CA ALA A 10 13.49 -37.57 -47.54
C ALA A 10 14.82 -37.42 -46.77
N PRO A 11 15.74 -36.46 -47.03
CA PRO A 11 15.86 -35.49 -48.14
C PRO A 11 17.31 -35.41 -48.71
N LYS A 12 17.57 -34.57 -49.76
CA LYS A 12 18.76 -33.66 -49.89
C LYS A 12 18.79 -32.86 -51.21
N PRO A 13 19.58 -31.75 -51.28
CA PRO A 13 19.35 -30.59 -52.15
C PRO A 13 20.15 -30.62 -53.46
N GLN A 14 19.67 -29.87 -54.45
CA GLN A 14 20.33 -29.69 -55.74
C GLN A 14 21.00 -28.29 -55.82
N ARG A 15 22.33 -28.31 -55.92
CA ARG A 15 23.18 -27.22 -56.40
C ARG A 15 22.98 -27.03 -57.90
N THR A 16 22.96 -25.79 -58.38
CA THR A 16 23.56 -25.43 -59.67
C THR A 16 24.25 -24.07 -59.61
N ASN A 17 25.47 -24.08 -60.16
CA ASN A 17 26.44 -23.00 -60.30
C ASN A 17 26.20 -22.18 -61.60
N ARG A 18 26.92 -21.04 -61.67
CA ARG A 18 27.55 -20.36 -62.85
C ARG A 18 27.07 -18.90 -62.93
N ARG A 19 27.87 -17.88 -63.27
CA ARG A 19 29.25 -17.58 -63.73
C ARG A 19 29.35 -16.04 -63.51
N GLY A 20 30.46 -15.32 -63.30
CA GLY A 20 31.81 -15.40 -63.82
C GLY A 20 32.26 -13.98 -64.21
N GLY A 21 33.56 -13.66 -64.05
CA GLY A 21 34.25 -12.53 -64.68
C GLY A 21 34.57 -11.35 -63.75
N ALA A 22 35.74 -10.70 -63.79
CA ALA A 22 37.04 -10.99 -64.39
C ALA A 22 38.03 -9.99 -63.75
N ARG A 23 39.27 -10.43 -63.53
CA ARG A 23 40.41 -9.64 -63.02
C ARG A 23 40.92 -8.65 -64.08
N ARG A 24 41.40 -7.47 -63.66
CA ARG A 24 42.51 -6.78 -64.34
C ARG A 24 43.46 -6.16 -63.32
N ARG A 25 44.75 -6.47 -63.48
CA ARG A 25 45.90 -5.98 -62.71
C ARG A 25 46.22 -4.54 -63.12
N GLN A 26 46.70 -3.72 -62.17
CA GLN A 26 47.73 -2.70 -62.40
C GLN A 26 48.46 -2.38 -61.09
N GLU A 27 49.79 -2.35 -61.20
CA GLU A 27 50.79 -1.96 -60.19
C GLU A 27 51.00 -0.43 -60.16
N PRO A 28 51.82 0.15 -59.25
CA PRO A 28 51.46 1.32 -58.47
C PRO A 28 51.87 2.66 -59.10
N GLN A 29 51.08 3.70 -58.83
CA GLN A 29 51.47 5.10 -58.98
C GLN A 29 51.12 5.84 -57.70
N THR A 30 52.13 6.30 -56.96
CA THR A 30 52.01 7.43 -56.03
C THR A 30 51.71 8.70 -56.83
N PRO A 31 50.74 9.54 -56.41
CA PRO A 31 51.12 10.68 -55.56
C PRO A 31 50.04 11.19 -54.59
N ALA A 32 50.53 11.90 -53.57
CA ALA A 32 49.91 13.05 -52.87
C ALA A 32 48.69 12.83 -51.93
N PRO A 33 48.55 13.67 -50.88
CA PRO A 33 47.90 13.30 -49.63
C PRO A 33 46.40 13.57 -49.68
N LEU A 34 45.59 12.53 -49.51
CA LEU A 34 44.15 12.66 -49.39
C LEU A 34 43.73 12.85 -47.93
N ALA A 35 43.15 14.02 -47.71
CA ALA A 35 42.38 14.50 -46.57
C ALA A 35 41.94 13.44 -45.54
N ARG A 36 42.23 13.74 -44.27
CA ARG A 36 41.63 13.08 -43.10
C ARG A 36 40.11 13.04 -43.28
N PRO A 37 39.44 11.88 -43.14
CA PRO A 37 37.99 11.86 -43.09
C PRO A 37 37.54 12.62 -41.84
N VAL A 38 36.90 13.77 -42.09
CA VAL A 38 36.22 14.60 -41.10
C VAL A 38 35.28 13.69 -40.33
N GLY A 39 35.48 13.63 -39.01
CA GLY A 39 34.66 12.84 -38.10
C GLY A 39 33.19 13.14 -38.37
N ARG A 40 32.43 12.09 -38.71
CA ARG A 40 30.97 12.14 -38.77
C ARG A 40 30.49 12.70 -37.43
N ALA A 41 30.13 13.97 -37.44
CA ALA A 41 29.41 14.61 -36.37
C ALA A 41 28.18 13.76 -36.12
N ARG A 42 28.21 13.02 -35.01
CA ARG A 42 27.01 12.39 -34.45
C ARG A 42 26.01 13.53 -34.33
N ARG A 43 24.96 13.48 -35.15
CA ARG A 43 23.73 14.25 -34.93
C ARG A 43 23.27 13.86 -33.53
N ARG A 44 23.73 14.61 -32.53
CA ARG A 44 23.07 14.75 -31.25
C ARG A 44 21.70 15.29 -31.64
N GLY A 45 20.72 14.40 -31.71
CA GLY A 45 19.33 14.83 -31.68
C GLY A 45 19.23 15.80 -30.52
N MET A 46 18.80 17.01 -30.83
CA MET A 46 18.32 17.97 -29.85
C MET A 46 17.21 17.26 -29.08
N GLY A 47 17.59 16.56 -28.02
CA GLY A 47 16.69 16.34 -26.91
C GLY A 47 16.34 17.72 -26.41
N GLY A 48 15.06 18.05 -26.44
CA GLY A 48 14.51 19.20 -25.74
C GLY A 48 14.99 19.22 -24.28
N PRO A 49 14.69 20.31 -23.54
CA PRO A 49 15.17 20.48 -22.18
C PRO A 49 14.90 19.19 -21.38
N ARG A 50 15.95 18.41 -21.13
CA ARG A 50 15.92 17.35 -20.12
C ARG A 50 15.60 18.13 -18.86
N ALA A 51 14.41 17.90 -18.31
CA ALA A 51 14.07 18.33 -16.96
C ALA A 51 15.18 17.81 -16.03
N GLN A 52 16.18 18.65 -15.78
CA GLN A 52 17.11 18.50 -14.68
C GLN A 52 16.24 18.64 -13.44
N GLY A 53 15.88 17.54 -12.78
CA GLY A 53 15.28 17.64 -11.45
C GLY A 53 14.33 16.54 -10.99
N ALA A 54 13.89 15.60 -11.83
CA ALA A 54 13.16 14.44 -11.30
C ALA A 54 14.19 13.48 -10.68
N GLN A 55 14.41 13.60 -9.36
CA GLN A 55 15.27 12.69 -8.61
C GLN A 55 14.66 11.29 -8.64
N GLN A 56 15.04 10.51 -9.64
CA GLN A 56 14.70 9.10 -9.73
C GLN A 56 15.65 8.33 -8.81
N ILE A 57 15.08 7.55 -7.90
CA ILE A 57 15.85 6.64 -7.06
C ILE A 57 15.53 5.20 -7.41
N ALA A 58 16.55 4.34 -7.34
CA ALA A 58 16.36 2.90 -7.39
C ALA A 58 16.54 2.35 -5.97
N THR A 59 15.52 1.70 -5.44
CA THR A 59 15.56 1.12 -4.11
C THR A 59 15.47 -0.40 -4.18
N LYS A 60 16.28 -1.07 -3.37
CA LYS A 60 16.39 -2.53 -3.32
C LYS A 60 16.26 -3.01 -1.89
N GLY A 61 15.57 -4.12 -1.69
CA GLY A 61 15.35 -4.63 -0.35
C GLY A 61 14.61 -5.94 -0.30
N ARG A 62 14.37 -6.36 0.94
CA ARG A 62 13.49 -7.46 1.26
C ARG A 62 12.69 -7.08 2.49
N ASP A 63 11.37 -7.09 2.35
CA ASP A 63 10.43 -6.74 3.42
C ASP A 63 9.44 -7.89 3.65
N MET A 64 8.92 -8.02 4.87
CA MET A 64 7.83 -8.95 5.18
C MET A 64 6.50 -8.22 4.93
N VAL A 65 5.63 -8.81 4.12
CA VAL A 65 4.34 -8.21 3.73
C VAL A 65 3.15 -8.84 4.44
N GLY A 66 3.32 -10.01 5.03
CA GLY A 66 2.27 -10.65 5.82
C GLY A 66 2.58 -12.10 6.17
N ALA A 67 1.60 -12.73 6.79
CA ALA A 67 1.60 -14.15 7.11
C ALA A 67 0.19 -14.71 6.90
N VAL A 68 0.09 -15.96 6.47
CA VAL A 68 -1.18 -16.68 6.34
C VAL A 68 -1.18 -17.91 7.24
N ALA A 69 -2.33 -18.21 7.82
CA ALA A 69 -2.53 -19.41 8.63
C ALA A 69 -3.37 -20.42 7.86
N ILE A 70 -2.96 -21.69 7.89
CA ILE A 70 -3.66 -22.81 7.25
C ILE A 70 -3.95 -23.83 8.32
N SER A 71 -5.20 -24.27 8.40
CA SER A 71 -5.65 -25.25 9.40
C SER A 71 -6.45 -26.36 8.72
N GLN A 72 -6.87 -27.35 9.49
CA GLN A 72 -7.77 -28.42 9.02
C GLN A 72 -9.13 -27.88 8.54
N SER A 73 -9.60 -26.76 9.09
CA SER A 73 -10.88 -26.15 8.70
C SER A 73 -10.79 -25.26 7.46
N THR A 74 -9.59 -24.99 6.96
CA THR A 74 -9.37 -24.14 5.78
C THR A 74 -9.81 -24.88 4.52
N LEU A 75 -10.85 -24.39 3.85
CA LEU A 75 -11.43 -25.07 2.69
C LEU A 75 -10.52 -24.99 1.46
N PRO A 76 -10.44 -26.05 0.62
CA PRO A 76 -9.80 -25.96 -0.69
C PRO A 76 -10.41 -24.84 -1.55
N GLY A 77 -9.56 -24.03 -2.15
CA GLY A 77 -9.93 -22.87 -2.96
C GLY A 77 -10.19 -21.59 -2.16
N GLN A 78 -10.09 -21.62 -0.83
CA GLN A 78 -10.15 -20.41 -0.02
C GLN A 78 -8.94 -19.51 -0.30
N VAL A 79 -9.20 -18.23 -0.55
CA VAL A 79 -8.13 -17.21 -0.68
C VAL A 79 -7.63 -16.88 0.73
N LEU A 80 -6.34 -17.06 0.94
CA LEU A 80 -5.66 -16.88 2.24
C LEU A 80 -5.03 -15.50 2.37
N ALA A 81 -4.47 -14.99 1.28
CA ALA A 81 -3.95 -13.64 1.21
C ALA A 81 -4.09 -13.08 -0.20
N THR A 82 -4.31 -11.77 -0.24
CA THR A 82 -4.28 -10.93 -1.43
C THR A 82 -3.34 -9.77 -1.14
N VAL A 83 -2.26 -9.68 -1.90
CA VAL A 83 -1.23 -8.66 -1.75
C VAL A 83 -1.17 -7.85 -3.04
N SER A 84 -1.59 -6.60 -2.98
CA SER A 84 -1.41 -5.63 -4.07
C SER A 84 0.08 -5.41 -4.33
N LEU A 85 0.50 -5.29 -5.59
CA LEU A 85 1.90 -4.98 -5.94
C LEU A 85 2.24 -3.49 -5.87
N ASN A 86 1.39 -2.68 -5.24
CA ASN A 86 1.66 -1.29 -4.94
C ASN A 86 2.57 -1.14 -3.69
N PRO A 87 3.77 -0.54 -3.81
CA PRO A 87 4.67 -0.28 -2.68
C PRO A 87 4.04 0.42 -1.47
N ARG A 88 3.07 1.33 -1.70
CA ARG A 88 2.40 2.06 -0.61
C ARG A 88 1.41 1.18 0.15
N ALA A 89 0.88 0.12 -0.48
CA ALA A 89 -0.03 -0.82 0.18
C ALA A 89 0.67 -1.72 1.22
N TRP A 90 2.01 -1.79 1.21
CA TRP A 90 2.80 -2.62 2.12
C TRP A 90 3.08 -1.91 3.43
N THR A 91 2.03 -1.61 4.19
CA THR A 91 2.10 -0.80 5.41
C THR A 91 3.15 -1.32 6.40
N GLY A 92 3.89 -0.40 7.03
CA GLY A 92 4.94 -0.73 8.00
C GLY A 92 6.27 -1.21 7.40
N THR A 93 6.38 -1.37 6.08
CA THR A 93 7.63 -1.76 5.43
C THR A 93 8.55 -0.57 5.19
N ARG A 94 9.83 -0.84 4.94
CA ARG A 94 10.78 0.22 4.56
C ARG A 94 10.43 0.80 3.20
N LEU A 95 10.00 -0.05 2.25
CA LEU A 95 9.63 0.41 0.92
C LEU A 95 8.43 1.35 0.96
N SER A 96 7.40 1.06 1.77
CA SER A 96 6.20 1.91 1.83
C SER A 96 6.53 3.33 2.29
N ARG A 97 7.31 3.46 3.37
CA ARG A 97 7.77 4.77 3.89
C ARG A 97 8.57 5.56 2.86
N GLN A 98 9.36 4.85 2.04
CA GLN A 98 10.11 5.51 0.98
C GLN A 98 9.20 5.91 -0.18
N ALA A 99 8.23 5.07 -0.53
CA ALA A 99 7.26 5.31 -1.60
C ALA A 99 6.27 6.45 -1.28
N GLU A 100 6.07 6.80 -0.01
CA GLU A 100 5.29 7.98 0.42
C GLU A 100 5.89 9.31 -0.07
N LEU A 101 7.20 9.34 -0.37
CA LEU A 101 7.93 10.54 -0.78
C LEU A 101 8.00 10.74 -2.30
N TYR A 102 7.33 9.89 -3.07
CA TYR A 102 7.34 9.91 -4.53
C TYR A 102 5.93 9.72 -5.07
N SER A 103 5.66 10.26 -6.25
CA SER A 103 4.36 10.19 -6.95
C SER A 103 4.27 9.04 -7.94
N ARG A 104 5.40 8.51 -8.41
CA ARG A 104 5.47 7.47 -9.45
C ARG A 104 6.39 6.33 -9.05
N TRP A 105 6.08 5.15 -9.56
CA TRP A 105 6.90 3.97 -9.33
C TRP A 105 6.91 3.01 -10.51
N ARG A 106 7.92 2.14 -10.54
CA ARG A 106 8.01 1.03 -11.49
C ARG A 106 8.78 -0.14 -10.88
N PRO A 107 8.26 -1.38 -10.96
CA PRO A 107 9.01 -2.55 -10.54
C PRO A 107 10.07 -2.91 -11.60
N LEU A 108 11.29 -3.20 -11.17
CA LEU A 108 12.34 -3.77 -12.02
C LEU A 108 12.49 -5.28 -11.80
N ASN A 109 12.41 -5.71 -10.55
CA ASN A 109 12.43 -7.13 -10.18
C ASN A 109 11.65 -7.30 -8.88
N VAL A 110 10.70 -8.23 -8.86
CA VAL A 110 9.91 -8.57 -7.68
C VAL A 110 9.84 -10.07 -7.56
N THR A 111 10.21 -10.59 -6.39
CA THR A 111 10.09 -12.01 -6.06
C THR A 111 9.44 -12.17 -4.71
N PHE A 112 8.31 -12.86 -4.67
CA PHE A 112 7.69 -13.28 -3.41
C PHE A 112 8.34 -14.57 -2.93
N HIS A 113 8.61 -14.62 -1.64
CA HIS A 113 9.15 -15.77 -0.93
C HIS A 113 8.15 -16.20 0.13
N LEU A 114 7.75 -17.47 0.05
CA LEU A 114 6.93 -18.12 1.04
C LEU A 114 7.82 -18.99 1.92
N GLN A 115 7.81 -18.71 3.21
CA GLN A 115 8.60 -19.43 4.20
C GLN A 115 7.65 -20.13 5.16
N SER A 116 7.67 -21.45 5.13
CA SER A 116 6.91 -22.26 6.07
C SER A 116 7.76 -22.61 7.28
N THR A 117 7.09 -22.71 8.43
CA THR A 117 7.69 -23.09 9.71
C THR A 117 7.34 -24.52 10.13
N CYS A 118 6.58 -25.26 9.31
CA CYS A 118 6.15 -26.61 9.68
C CYS A 118 7.10 -27.72 9.21
N ALA A 119 7.02 -28.87 9.89
CA ALA A 119 7.80 -30.06 9.58
C ALA A 119 7.37 -30.71 8.25
N ALA A 120 8.29 -31.36 7.56
CA ALA A 120 8.06 -32.01 6.26
C ALA A 120 7.02 -33.15 6.29
N THR A 121 6.67 -33.66 7.47
CA THR A 121 5.61 -34.66 7.68
C THR A 121 4.20 -34.08 7.58
N SER A 122 4.08 -32.75 7.52
CA SER A 122 2.83 -32.01 7.38
C SER A 122 2.24 -32.18 5.99
N ALA A 123 1.02 -32.71 5.86
CA ALA A 123 0.32 -32.66 4.59
C ALA A 123 -0.49 -31.36 4.46
N GLY A 124 -0.69 -30.93 3.21
CA GLY A 124 -1.37 -29.69 2.86
C GLY A 124 -0.63 -28.99 1.73
N ALA A 125 -1.34 -28.17 0.95
CA ALA A 125 -0.77 -27.46 -0.17
C ALA A 125 -1.36 -26.07 -0.34
N ILE A 126 -0.57 -25.16 -0.88
CA ILE A 126 -0.98 -23.83 -1.30
C ILE A 126 -0.65 -23.61 -2.78
N ALA A 127 -1.57 -22.98 -3.48
CA ALA A 127 -1.33 -22.42 -4.80
C ALA A 127 -1.04 -20.93 -4.64
N VAL A 128 0.03 -20.45 -5.25
CA VAL A 128 0.35 -19.03 -5.32
C VAL A 128 0.37 -18.61 -6.76
N TYR A 129 -0.11 -17.40 -7.02
CA TYR A 129 -0.08 -16.87 -8.38
C TYR A 129 -0.08 -15.35 -8.38
N TRP A 130 0.25 -14.80 -9.54
CA TRP A 130 0.13 -13.38 -9.84
C TRP A 130 -0.74 -13.17 -11.06
N THR A 131 -1.51 -12.09 -11.02
CA THR A 131 -2.30 -11.57 -12.13
C THR A 131 -2.02 -10.09 -12.31
N ALA A 132 -1.93 -9.65 -13.57
CA ALA A 132 -1.81 -8.23 -13.90
C ALA A 132 -3.14 -7.49 -13.73
N ASP A 133 -4.25 -8.22 -13.81
CA ASP A 133 -5.61 -7.70 -13.73
C ASP A 133 -6.02 -7.52 -12.25
N PRO A 134 -6.22 -6.27 -11.77
CA PRO A 134 -6.67 -6.01 -10.42
C PRO A 134 -8.12 -6.47 -10.16
N ASP A 135 -8.96 -6.56 -11.21
CA ASP A 135 -10.36 -6.97 -11.15
C ASP A 135 -10.55 -8.48 -11.27
N ASP A 136 -9.46 -9.25 -11.31
CA ASP A 136 -9.52 -10.71 -11.30
C ASP A 136 -10.23 -11.18 -10.01
N HIS A 137 -11.52 -11.46 -10.03
CA HIS A 137 -12.22 -11.87 -8.81
C HIS A 137 -12.18 -13.40 -8.61
N MET A 138 -11.96 -13.82 -7.37
CA MET A 138 -12.06 -15.22 -6.95
C MET A 138 -13.41 -15.45 -6.29
N SER A 139 -14.01 -16.62 -6.52
CA SER A 139 -15.23 -17.02 -5.82
C SER A 139 -14.97 -17.21 -4.32
N LYS A 140 -15.99 -17.11 -3.44
CA LYS A 140 -15.79 -17.14 -1.98
C LYS A 140 -15.11 -18.42 -1.46
N ALA A 141 -15.35 -19.57 -2.09
CA ALA A 141 -14.63 -20.84 -1.84
C ALA A 141 -14.95 -21.86 -2.95
N GLY A 142 -14.01 -22.74 -3.28
CA GLY A 142 -14.25 -23.87 -4.17
C GLY A 142 -13.02 -24.33 -4.96
N PRO A 143 -12.91 -25.63 -5.32
CA PRO A 143 -11.77 -26.18 -6.07
C PRO A 143 -11.45 -25.45 -7.39
N VAL A 144 -12.46 -24.80 -7.99
CA VAL A 144 -12.33 -23.96 -9.19
C VAL A 144 -11.32 -22.83 -8.99
N ASN A 145 -11.24 -22.25 -7.80
CA ASN A 145 -10.25 -21.21 -7.50
C ASN A 145 -8.81 -21.73 -7.56
N VAL A 146 -8.58 -23.00 -7.21
CA VAL A 146 -7.24 -23.61 -7.32
C VAL A 146 -6.87 -23.80 -8.78
N GLN A 147 -7.82 -24.27 -9.60
CA GLN A 147 -7.63 -24.41 -11.05
C GLN A 147 -7.37 -23.05 -11.71
N LYS A 148 -8.15 -22.03 -11.34
CA LYS A 148 -7.96 -20.66 -11.80
C LYS A 148 -6.59 -20.13 -11.42
N ALA A 149 -6.19 -20.25 -10.16
CA ALA A 149 -4.86 -19.84 -9.68
C ALA A 149 -3.71 -20.48 -10.49
N LEU A 150 -3.80 -21.79 -10.76
CA LEU A 150 -2.77 -22.52 -11.51
C LEU A 150 -2.85 -22.33 -13.03
N SER A 151 -3.93 -21.73 -13.54
CA SER A 151 -4.05 -21.38 -14.96
C SER A 151 -3.23 -20.13 -15.34
N HIS A 152 -2.87 -19.30 -14.36
CA HIS A 152 -2.03 -18.13 -14.60
C HIS A 152 -0.57 -18.54 -14.92
N PRO A 153 0.09 -17.87 -15.89
CA PRO A 153 1.48 -18.19 -16.26
C PRO A 153 2.48 -18.03 -15.11
N ALA A 154 2.27 -17.01 -14.27
CA ALA A 154 3.05 -16.80 -13.06
C ALA A 154 2.35 -17.45 -11.88
N SER A 155 2.37 -18.78 -11.83
CA SER A 155 1.78 -19.57 -10.74
C SER A 155 2.69 -20.68 -10.26
N ARG A 156 2.46 -21.17 -9.04
CA ARG A 156 3.19 -22.29 -8.45
C ARG A 156 2.35 -22.99 -7.39
N LEU A 157 2.39 -24.32 -7.40
CA LEU A 157 1.89 -25.15 -6.32
C LEU A 157 3.04 -25.48 -5.35
N LEU A 158 2.82 -25.29 -4.06
CA LEU A 158 3.78 -25.59 -2.99
C LEU A 158 3.12 -26.46 -1.93
N GLN A 159 3.85 -27.46 -1.43
CA GLN A 159 3.43 -28.15 -0.20
C GLN A 159 3.57 -27.19 0.97
N VAL A 160 2.70 -27.30 1.98
CA VAL A 160 2.67 -26.36 3.11
C VAL A 160 3.98 -26.34 3.88
N TRP A 161 4.75 -27.42 3.91
CA TRP A 161 6.08 -27.48 4.55
C TRP A 161 7.23 -26.97 3.67
N GLN A 162 7.00 -26.81 2.37
CA GLN A 162 8.03 -26.36 1.44
C GLN A 162 8.08 -24.84 1.44
N SER A 163 9.28 -24.31 1.64
CA SER A 163 9.56 -22.91 1.30
C SER A 163 9.74 -22.78 -0.20
N GLY A 164 9.24 -21.69 -0.78
CA GLY A 164 9.25 -21.49 -2.22
C GLY A 164 9.29 -20.01 -2.58
N SER A 165 9.43 -19.75 -3.87
CA SER A 165 9.38 -18.39 -4.39
C SER A 165 8.68 -18.33 -5.74
N LEU A 166 8.10 -17.16 -6.01
CA LEU A 166 7.46 -16.81 -7.28
C LEU A 166 8.04 -15.47 -7.76
N SER A 167 8.67 -15.48 -8.93
CA SER A 167 9.14 -14.25 -9.59
C SER A 167 7.99 -13.66 -10.39
N ILE A 168 7.78 -12.35 -10.24
CA ILE A 168 6.72 -11.63 -10.94
C ILE A 168 7.29 -11.10 -12.27
N PRO A 169 6.53 -11.17 -13.37
CA PRO A 169 6.90 -10.50 -14.60
C PRO A 169 6.99 -8.97 -14.41
N THR A 170 8.17 -8.39 -14.62
CA THR A 170 8.44 -6.94 -14.47
C THR A 170 8.95 -6.28 -15.75
N ASN A 171 8.81 -6.95 -16.89
CA ASN A 171 9.24 -6.42 -18.19
C ASN A 171 8.22 -5.41 -18.76
N THR A 172 7.85 -4.42 -17.96
CA THR A 172 6.93 -3.35 -18.33
C THR A 172 7.70 -2.05 -18.41
N ALA A 173 7.44 -1.23 -19.44
CA ALA A 173 8.01 0.12 -19.51
C ALA A 173 7.24 1.14 -18.66
N GLN A 174 5.99 0.80 -18.36
CA GLN A 174 5.00 1.59 -17.65
C GLN A 174 5.50 2.00 -16.26
N LYS A 175 5.19 3.24 -15.90
CA LYS A 175 5.30 3.75 -14.53
C LYS A 175 3.89 3.91 -14.01
N TRP A 176 3.65 3.41 -12.81
CA TRP A 176 2.39 3.58 -12.11
C TRP A 176 2.43 4.85 -11.27
N LEU A 177 1.26 5.37 -10.97
CA LEU A 177 1.07 6.56 -10.16
C LEU A 177 0.61 6.13 -8.76
N PHE A 178 1.04 6.87 -7.75
CA PHE A 178 0.45 6.77 -6.43
C PHE A 178 -0.70 7.77 -6.31
N LEU A 179 -1.83 7.47 -6.95
CA LEU A 179 -3.03 8.30 -6.87
C LEU A 179 -3.87 7.94 -5.64
N GLU A 180 -4.80 8.83 -5.28
CA GLU A 180 -5.97 8.49 -4.49
C GLU A 180 -7.15 8.57 -5.45
N GLY A 181 -7.73 7.42 -5.81
CA GLY A 181 -8.73 7.33 -6.88
C GLY A 181 -9.26 5.92 -7.08
N THR A 182 -10.24 5.79 -7.97
CA THR A 182 -11.02 4.57 -8.21
C THR A 182 -10.46 3.64 -9.29
N GLU A 183 -9.41 4.04 -10.01
CA GLU A 183 -8.86 3.28 -11.14
C GLU A 183 -7.62 2.47 -10.71
N PRO A 184 -7.76 1.18 -10.36
CA PRO A 184 -6.65 0.37 -9.87
C PRO A 184 -5.58 0.10 -10.93
N GLU A 185 -5.93 0.13 -12.23
CA GLU A 185 -5.01 -0.14 -13.34
C GLU A 185 -3.83 0.85 -13.43
N ASP A 186 -4.08 2.12 -13.05
CA ASP A 186 -3.07 3.18 -13.06
C ASP A 186 -2.20 3.19 -11.80
N MET A 187 -2.63 2.47 -10.76
CA MET A 187 -2.00 2.45 -9.44
C MET A 187 -1.27 1.14 -9.13
N GLU A 188 -1.68 0.04 -9.75
CA GLU A 188 -1.22 -1.30 -9.41
C GLU A 188 -0.62 -2.04 -10.61
N HIS A 189 0.54 -2.65 -10.41
CA HIS A 189 1.13 -3.60 -11.38
C HIS A 189 0.38 -4.96 -11.39
N GLY A 190 -0.59 -5.13 -10.51
CA GLY A 190 -1.35 -6.35 -10.34
C GLY A 190 -1.33 -6.87 -8.92
N THR A 191 -1.78 -8.11 -8.75
CA THR A 191 -2.03 -8.70 -7.43
C THR A 191 -1.39 -10.07 -7.29
N PHE A 192 -0.72 -10.30 -6.16
CA PHE A 192 -0.22 -11.61 -5.73
C PHE A 192 -1.22 -12.26 -4.77
N ARG A 193 -1.54 -13.54 -4.98
CA ARG A 193 -2.50 -14.25 -4.15
C ARG A 193 -1.98 -15.60 -3.69
N VAL A 194 -2.44 -15.97 -2.50
CA VAL A 194 -2.22 -17.29 -1.90
C VAL A 194 -3.57 -17.96 -1.71
N VAL A 195 -3.73 -19.15 -2.25
CA VAL A 195 -4.96 -19.94 -2.21
C VAL A 195 -4.67 -21.29 -1.55
N CYS A 196 -5.55 -21.73 -0.66
CA CYS A 196 -5.47 -23.07 -0.09
C CYS A 196 -5.74 -24.10 -1.19
N ALA A 197 -4.77 -24.94 -1.53
CA ALA A 197 -4.97 -26.03 -2.50
C ALA A 197 -5.42 -27.32 -1.79
N ALA A 198 -4.87 -27.59 -0.61
CA ALA A 198 -5.30 -28.68 0.27
C ALA A 198 -5.13 -28.26 1.74
N PRO A 199 -6.10 -28.57 2.63
CA PRO A 199 -6.04 -28.21 4.04
C PRO A 199 -4.83 -28.84 4.73
N TYR A 200 -4.41 -28.21 5.83
CA TYR A 200 -3.37 -28.77 6.68
C TYR A 200 -3.89 -30.03 7.39
N SER A 201 -3.13 -31.12 7.40
CA SER A 201 -3.57 -32.39 8.01
C SER A 201 -3.32 -32.51 9.51
N GLY A 202 -2.46 -31.68 10.10
CA GLY A 202 -2.11 -31.77 11.53
C GLY A 202 -3.10 -31.04 12.44
N SER A 203 -2.99 -31.29 13.75
CA SER A 203 -3.78 -30.58 14.77
C SER A 203 -3.30 -29.13 14.92
N GLY A 204 -4.18 -28.16 14.68
CA GLY A 204 -3.87 -26.73 14.81
C GLY A 204 -3.74 -26.01 13.47
N SER A 205 -2.86 -25.01 13.43
CA SER A 205 -2.60 -24.20 12.24
C SER A 205 -1.11 -24.04 11.96
N VAL A 206 -0.76 -23.92 10.68
CA VAL A 206 0.59 -23.61 10.22
C VAL A 206 0.61 -22.20 9.67
N ALA A 207 1.59 -21.41 10.12
CA ALA A 207 1.88 -20.10 9.57
C ALA A 207 2.86 -20.19 8.39
N VAL A 208 2.48 -19.59 7.26
CA VAL A 208 3.36 -19.36 6.12
C VAL A 208 3.64 -17.86 6.03
N LEU A 209 4.89 -17.48 6.18
CA LEU A 209 5.35 -16.10 6.12
C LEU A 209 5.56 -15.69 4.66
N ILE A 210 5.10 -14.49 4.32
CA ILE A 210 5.21 -13.90 2.99
C ILE A 210 6.19 -12.73 3.07
N SER A 211 7.32 -12.87 2.38
CA SER A 211 8.29 -11.80 2.21
C SER A 211 8.48 -11.49 0.74
N VAL A 212 8.82 -10.24 0.42
CA VAL A 212 9.03 -9.77 -0.95
C VAL A 212 10.45 -9.24 -1.08
N SER A 213 11.22 -9.78 -2.01
CA SER A 213 12.48 -9.21 -2.46
C SER A 213 12.20 -8.31 -3.66
N TYR A 214 12.65 -7.06 -3.59
CA TYR A 214 12.24 -6.03 -4.54
C TYR A 214 13.41 -5.19 -5.04
N ASN A 215 13.25 -4.71 -6.27
CA ASN A 215 14.02 -3.65 -6.89
C ASN A 215 13.05 -2.73 -7.62
N TYR A 216 12.85 -1.52 -7.11
CA TYR A 216 11.87 -0.56 -7.60
C TYR A 216 12.55 0.74 -7.99
N ILE A 217 12.02 1.37 -9.02
CA ILE A 217 12.27 2.75 -9.36
C ILE A 217 11.17 3.59 -8.72
N LEU A 218 11.55 4.63 -7.97
CA LEU A 218 10.65 5.67 -7.48
C LEU A 218 11.03 6.99 -8.16
N ASP A 219 10.03 7.77 -8.55
CA ASP A 219 10.22 8.98 -9.36
C ASP A 219 9.15 10.03 -9.01
N GLY A 220 9.47 11.29 -9.31
CA GLY A 220 8.63 12.45 -9.03
C GLY A 220 8.47 12.65 -7.54
N ALA A 221 9.50 13.19 -6.89
CA ALA A 221 9.47 13.53 -5.47
C ALA A 221 8.19 14.31 -5.15
N ASP A 222 7.39 13.73 -4.27
CA ASP A 222 6.07 14.19 -3.93
C ASP A 222 5.81 13.69 -2.52
N VAL A 223 5.74 14.61 -1.56
CA VAL A 223 5.43 14.25 -0.19
C VAL A 223 3.94 14.11 -0.16
N LYS A 224 3.45 12.87 -0.01
CA LYS A 224 2.05 12.67 0.34
C LYS A 224 1.78 13.54 1.57
N ASP A 225 0.84 14.47 1.46
CA ASP A 225 0.37 15.19 2.63
C ASP A 225 -0.21 14.12 3.57
N THR A 226 0.55 13.72 4.58
CA THR A 226 0.21 12.62 5.50
C THR A 226 -0.88 13.07 6.47
N GLY A 227 -1.88 13.82 5.98
CA GLY A 227 -2.96 14.41 6.78
C GLY A 227 -3.44 13.39 7.82
N HIS A 228 -3.38 13.65 9.12
CA HIS A 228 -3.55 14.93 9.81
C HIS A 228 -2.86 14.90 11.18
N GLU A 229 -2.39 16.05 11.64
CA GLU A 229 -2.08 16.21 13.06
C GLU A 229 -3.37 16.07 13.89
N PRO A 230 -3.34 15.47 15.09
CA PRO A 230 -4.50 15.40 15.97
C PRO A 230 -5.12 16.79 16.20
N GLY A 231 -6.30 17.03 15.64
CA GLY A 231 -6.98 18.34 15.71
C GLY A 231 -7.24 19.02 14.36
N GLN A 232 -6.70 18.51 13.25
CA GLN A 232 -7.06 18.98 11.91
C GLN A 232 -8.37 18.35 11.41
N CYS A 233 -9.01 19.03 10.45
CA CYS A 233 -10.28 18.60 9.88
C CYS A 233 -10.10 17.36 9.03
N ILE A 234 -10.97 16.36 9.17
CA ILE A 234 -10.92 15.09 8.43
C ILE A 234 -11.81 15.14 7.20
N GLN A 235 -11.53 14.27 6.22
CA GLN A 235 -12.36 14.06 5.04
C GLN A 235 -12.76 12.58 4.94
N ALA A 236 -13.82 12.31 4.17
CA ALA A 236 -14.15 10.94 3.80
C ALA A 236 -13.14 10.41 2.78
N ARG A 237 -13.01 9.07 2.72
CA ARG A 237 -12.23 8.38 1.68
C ARG A 237 -12.75 8.67 0.27
N TYR A 238 -14.05 8.93 0.16
CA TYR A 238 -14.72 9.19 -1.11
C TYR A 238 -15.11 10.66 -1.22
N PRO A 239 -15.02 11.26 -2.42
CA PRO A 239 -15.37 12.65 -2.61
C PRO A 239 -16.88 12.86 -2.38
N ASP A 240 -17.71 12.24 -3.22
CA ASP A 240 -19.14 12.49 -3.20
C ASP A 240 -19.77 11.88 -1.96
N LEU A 241 -20.53 12.69 -1.22
CA LEU A 241 -21.25 12.25 -0.02
C LEU A 241 -22.69 12.71 -0.08
N PHE A 242 -23.61 11.88 0.41
CA PHE A 242 -24.99 12.28 0.70
C PHE A 242 -25.50 11.56 1.94
N THR A 243 -26.51 12.11 2.60
CA THR A 243 -27.07 11.49 3.82
C THR A 243 -28.12 10.45 3.46
N THR A 244 -28.02 9.25 4.03
CA THR A 244 -28.97 8.15 3.84
C THR A 244 -28.86 7.15 5.01
N SER A 245 -29.28 5.90 4.87
CA SER A 245 -29.11 4.87 5.90
C SER A 245 -28.46 3.60 5.33
N VAL A 246 -27.87 2.77 6.21
CA VAL A 246 -27.41 1.41 5.89
C VAL A 246 -28.22 0.40 6.70
N SER A 247 -28.66 -0.69 6.06
CA SER A 247 -29.42 -1.77 6.72
C SER A 247 -28.70 -2.35 7.92
N ASP A 248 -27.37 -2.42 7.84
CA ASP A 248 -26.54 -3.14 8.80
C ASP A 248 -26.27 -2.32 10.06
N LEU A 249 -26.45 -0.99 9.99
CA LEU A 249 -26.38 -0.12 11.16
C LEU A 249 -27.78 0.22 11.66
N PHE A 250 -28.09 -0.19 12.88
CA PHE A 250 -29.38 0.07 13.53
C PHE A 250 -30.60 -0.24 12.64
N SER A 251 -30.52 -1.31 11.84
CA SER A 251 -31.60 -1.75 10.95
C SER A 251 -32.04 -0.68 9.93
N GLY A 252 -31.13 0.22 9.51
CA GLY A 252 -31.44 1.28 8.54
C GLY A 252 -32.29 2.44 9.07
N THR A 253 -32.47 2.50 10.40
CA THR A 253 -33.31 3.55 11.02
C THR A 253 -32.55 4.83 11.36
N VAL A 254 -31.23 4.83 11.23
CA VAL A 254 -30.36 5.97 11.58
C VAL A 254 -29.74 6.55 10.32
N LEU A 255 -29.66 7.88 10.31
CA LEU A 255 -29.01 8.64 9.26
C LEU A 255 -27.48 8.48 9.36
N VAL A 256 -26.85 8.17 8.23
CA VAL A 256 -25.40 8.09 8.00
C VAL A 256 -25.07 8.73 6.66
N MET A 257 -23.79 8.77 6.30
CA MET A 257 -23.36 9.21 4.97
C MET A 257 -22.98 8.03 4.08
N LYS A 258 -23.27 8.15 2.78
CA LYS A 258 -22.81 7.23 1.72
C LYS A 258 -22.23 8.01 0.57
N TYR A 259 -21.48 7.30 -0.27
CA TYR A 259 -20.89 7.83 -1.49
C TYR A 259 -21.59 7.37 -2.78
N LYS A 260 -22.47 6.36 -2.70
CA LYS A 260 -23.29 5.90 -3.81
C LYS A 260 -24.65 5.38 -3.35
N SER A 261 -25.65 5.46 -4.23
CA SER A 261 -26.96 4.82 -4.01
C SER A 261 -26.81 3.30 -4.11
N GLY A 262 -27.34 2.56 -3.14
CA GLY A 262 -27.08 1.13 -3.01
C GLY A 262 -25.62 0.87 -2.65
N GLY A 263 -25.33 0.62 -1.38
CA GLY A 263 -23.96 0.45 -0.93
C GLY A 263 -23.81 0.65 0.57
N GLU A 264 -22.55 0.69 0.99
CA GLU A 264 -22.13 0.83 2.38
C GLU A 264 -21.98 2.30 2.79
N ALA A 265 -21.89 2.54 4.10
CA ALA A 265 -21.57 3.83 4.67
C ALA A 265 -20.18 4.32 4.25
N ALA A 266 -20.06 5.64 4.07
CA ALA A 266 -18.80 6.28 3.73
C ALA A 266 -17.79 6.14 4.88
N GLY A 267 -16.57 5.72 4.52
CA GLY A 267 -15.46 5.53 5.45
C GLY A 267 -14.69 6.81 5.72
N PHE A 268 -14.35 7.01 6.99
CA PHE A 268 -13.50 8.08 7.51
C PHE A 268 -12.31 7.44 8.22
N PRO A 269 -11.19 7.18 7.52
CA PRO A 269 -10.05 6.44 8.08
C PRO A 269 -9.43 7.14 9.30
N ASN A 270 -9.51 8.47 9.36
CA ASN A 270 -8.87 9.31 10.37
C ASN A 270 -9.82 9.76 11.49
N ALA A 271 -11.03 9.19 11.60
CA ALA A 271 -11.98 9.61 12.63
C ALA A 271 -11.68 9.00 14.01
N ASP A 272 -11.79 9.82 15.04
CA ASP A 272 -11.52 9.49 16.45
C ASP A 272 -12.84 9.38 17.21
N VAL A 273 -13.04 8.22 17.87
CA VAL A 273 -14.27 7.91 18.62
C VAL A 273 -14.43 8.81 19.85
N SER A 274 -13.33 9.37 20.36
CA SER A 274 -13.33 10.26 21.53
C SER A 274 -13.74 11.70 21.19
N LYS A 275 -13.97 12.01 19.91
CA LYS A 275 -14.27 13.35 19.41
C LYS A 275 -15.58 13.38 18.65
N TYR A 276 -16.12 14.58 18.51
CA TYR A 276 -17.17 14.90 17.55
C TYR A 276 -16.67 15.97 16.60
N TYR A 277 -17.31 16.04 15.44
CA TYR A 277 -16.87 16.86 14.33
C TYR A 277 -17.93 17.88 13.97
N LYS A 278 -17.48 19.05 13.52
CA LYS A 278 -18.30 20.12 12.97
C LYS A 278 -17.93 20.31 11.51
N LEU A 279 -18.94 20.42 10.67
CA LEU A 279 -18.76 20.71 9.25
C LEU A 279 -18.11 22.09 9.06
N GLN A 280 -17.14 22.19 8.16
CA GLN A 280 -16.52 23.46 7.80
C GLN A 280 -17.56 24.41 7.18
N SER A 281 -17.43 25.72 7.42
CA SER A 281 -18.47 26.72 7.09
C SER A 281 -18.75 26.90 5.59
N ASN A 282 -17.81 26.48 4.73
CA ASN A 282 -17.93 26.47 3.27
C ASN A 282 -18.65 25.22 2.74
N ALA A 283 -18.87 24.20 3.57
CA ALA A 283 -19.49 22.95 3.20
C ALA A 283 -20.95 22.87 3.67
N THR A 284 -21.79 22.20 2.90
CA THR A 284 -23.19 21.94 3.20
C THR A 284 -23.49 20.47 3.03
N VAL A 285 -23.90 19.83 4.14
CA VAL A 285 -24.50 18.49 4.16
C VAL A 285 -25.93 18.68 4.65
N GLN A 286 -26.91 18.12 3.93
CA GLN A 286 -28.33 18.30 4.22
C GLN A 286 -29.04 16.96 4.33
N TYR A 287 -30.11 16.93 5.12
CA TYR A 287 -30.95 15.77 5.34
C TYR A 287 -32.42 16.17 5.45
N TYR A 288 -33.32 15.20 5.32
CA TYR A 288 -34.74 15.41 5.54
C TYR A 288 -35.12 15.06 6.98
N ASP A 289 -35.76 15.99 7.69
CA ASP A 289 -36.27 15.71 9.03
C ASP A 289 -37.56 14.86 8.99
N THR A 290 -38.14 14.53 10.14
CA THR A 290 -39.41 13.78 10.25
C THR A 290 -40.59 14.43 9.53
N GLU A 291 -40.54 15.75 9.35
CA GLU A 291 -41.55 16.53 8.60
C GLU A 291 -41.23 16.63 7.09
N LYS A 292 -40.19 15.94 6.61
CA LYS A 292 -39.64 16.04 5.24
C LYS A 292 -39.20 17.45 4.85
N ALA A 293 -38.88 18.27 5.84
CA ALA A 293 -38.22 19.55 5.63
C ALA A 293 -36.71 19.33 5.49
N LEU A 294 -36.10 20.05 4.54
CA LEU A 294 -34.66 19.97 4.31
C LEU A 294 -33.90 20.76 5.38
N GLN A 295 -33.07 20.07 6.16
CA GLN A 295 -32.27 20.62 7.25
C GLN A 295 -30.77 20.49 6.98
N LYS A 296 -29.97 21.36 7.59
CA LYS A 296 -28.50 21.32 7.50
C LYS A 296 -27.90 20.51 8.64
N ALA A 297 -27.13 19.47 8.31
CA ALA A 297 -26.34 18.73 9.28
C ALA A 297 -25.04 19.48 9.60
N THR A 298 -24.89 19.94 10.84
CA THR A 298 -23.73 20.74 11.26
C THR A 298 -22.73 19.93 12.09
N TYR A 299 -23.22 18.97 12.88
CA TYR A 299 -22.42 18.19 13.83
C TYR A 299 -22.51 16.70 13.52
N PHE A 300 -21.39 16.01 13.70
CA PHE A 300 -21.21 14.61 13.33
C PHE A 300 -20.46 13.87 14.44
N VAL A 301 -20.82 12.62 14.67
CA VAL A 301 -20.16 11.74 15.64
C VAL A 301 -19.70 10.45 14.98
N VAL A 302 -18.65 9.85 15.50
CA VAL A 302 -18.21 8.51 15.05
C VAL A 302 -19.14 7.47 15.63
N VAL A 303 -19.75 6.65 14.79
CA VAL A 303 -20.63 5.57 15.21
C VAL A 303 -19.83 4.53 15.98
N ALA A 304 -20.15 4.35 17.26
CA ALA A 304 -19.45 3.40 18.11
C ALA A 304 -19.69 1.94 17.64
N ASN A 305 -18.65 1.12 17.69
CA ASN A 305 -18.68 -0.31 17.34
C ASN A 305 -19.16 -0.63 15.91
N TYR A 306 -19.05 0.33 14.99
CA TYR A 306 -19.36 0.12 13.58
C TYR A 306 -18.21 0.65 12.71
N THR A 307 -17.84 -0.16 11.71
CA THR A 307 -16.87 0.19 10.67
C THR A 307 -17.42 -0.29 9.34
N ASN A 308 -16.99 0.35 8.26
CA ASN A 308 -17.29 -0.16 6.93
C ASN A 308 -16.46 -1.43 6.61
N THR A 309 -16.66 -2.03 5.43
CA THR A 309 -15.97 -3.23 4.95
C THR A 309 -14.46 -3.01 4.83
N ASP A 310 -14.04 -1.77 4.58
CA ASP A 310 -12.63 -1.36 4.51
C ASP A 310 -11.99 -1.19 5.90
N GLY A 311 -12.78 -1.31 6.98
CA GLY A 311 -12.34 -1.12 8.37
C GLY A 311 -12.30 0.33 8.82
N ASP A 312 -12.76 1.26 8.00
CA ASP A 312 -12.84 2.68 8.32
C ASP A 312 -14.00 2.98 9.26
N ARG A 313 -13.86 4.06 10.03
CA ARG A 313 -14.91 4.58 10.90
C ARG A 313 -16.01 5.26 10.08
N VAL A 314 -17.21 5.30 10.63
CA VAL A 314 -18.37 5.91 9.97
C VAL A 314 -18.87 7.08 10.81
N LEU A 315 -19.20 8.18 10.15
CA LEU A 315 -19.81 9.34 10.78
C LEU A 315 -21.33 9.34 10.61
N ALA A 316 -22.03 9.71 11.68
CA ALA A 316 -23.47 9.96 11.68
C ALA A 316 -23.75 11.41 12.10
N PRO A 317 -24.66 12.12 11.41
CA PRO A 317 -25.09 13.46 11.81
C PRO A 317 -25.92 13.42 13.10
N VAL A 318 -25.81 14.49 13.89
CA VAL A 318 -26.61 14.73 15.10
C VAL A 318 -27.28 16.09 15.05
N SER A 319 -28.41 16.21 15.76
CA SER A 319 -29.27 17.41 15.71
C SER A 319 -28.63 18.66 16.30
N SER A 320 -27.73 18.50 17.28
CA SER A 320 -27.10 19.62 17.99
C SER A 320 -25.76 19.23 18.61
N GLU A 321 -24.97 20.24 18.97
CA GLU A 321 -23.70 20.06 19.69
C GLU A 321 -23.90 19.35 21.04
N ALA A 322 -24.97 19.67 21.77
CA ALA A 322 -25.29 19.00 23.03
C ALA A 322 -25.50 17.49 22.85
N HIS A 323 -26.14 17.08 21.75
CA HIS A 323 -26.32 15.67 21.40
C HIS A 323 -25.00 15.01 21.01
N ALA A 324 -24.12 15.71 20.28
CA ALA A 324 -22.78 15.22 19.98
C ALA A 324 -21.98 14.94 21.26
N GLN A 325 -21.94 15.90 22.19
CA GLN A 325 -21.22 15.76 23.45
C GLN A 325 -21.80 14.64 24.33
N ALA A 326 -23.13 14.48 24.36
CA ALA A 326 -23.78 13.39 25.08
C ALA A 326 -23.42 12.02 24.48
N TYR A 327 -23.44 11.90 23.14
CA TYR A 327 -23.11 10.67 22.44
C TYR A 327 -21.65 10.24 22.69
N VAL A 328 -20.70 11.17 22.66
CA VAL A 328 -19.27 10.86 22.94
C VAL A 328 -19.08 10.32 24.37
N LYS A 329 -19.83 10.84 25.35
CA LYS A 329 -19.78 10.35 26.73
C LYS A 329 -20.45 8.99 26.90
N LYS A 330 -21.59 8.79 26.22
CA LYS A 330 -22.37 7.56 26.27
C LYS A 330 -22.99 7.31 24.89
N PRO A 331 -22.39 6.41 24.09
CA PRO A 331 -22.91 6.09 22.77
C PRO A 331 -24.30 5.47 22.88
N ASP A 332 -25.31 6.17 22.36
CA ASP A 332 -26.70 5.72 22.34
C ASP A 332 -27.34 6.14 21.02
N LYS A 333 -28.15 5.25 20.44
CA LYS A 333 -28.92 5.50 19.22
C LYS A 333 -29.85 6.71 19.39
N GLY A 334 -30.36 6.97 20.59
CA GLY A 334 -31.30 8.06 20.85
C GLY A 334 -30.75 9.47 20.56
N TYR A 335 -29.44 9.63 20.46
CA TYR A 335 -28.82 10.93 20.12
C TYR A 335 -28.58 11.13 18.61
N LEU A 336 -28.77 10.08 17.81
CA LEU A 336 -28.57 10.10 16.36
C LEU A 336 -29.87 10.47 15.64
N ILE A 337 -29.76 11.08 14.47
CA ILE A 337 -30.92 11.48 13.68
C ILE A 337 -31.56 10.24 13.03
N THR A 338 -32.88 10.15 13.13
CA THR A 338 -33.66 9.08 12.48
C THR A 338 -33.70 9.29 10.97
N TYR A 339 -33.44 8.24 10.20
CA TYR A 339 -33.54 8.28 8.75
C TYR A 339 -34.99 8.32 8.27
N THR A 340 -35.29 9.22 7.33
CA THR A 340 -36.59 9.36 6.67
C THR A 340 -36.47 9.07 5.17
N GLU A 341 -35.66 9.85 4.47
CA GLU A 341 -35.33 9.68 3.05
C GLU A 341 -33.91 10.19 2.74
N ALA A 342 -33.41 9.82 1.56
CA ALA A 342 -32.07 10.22 1.13
C ALA A 342 -32.01 11.74 0.88
N GLY A 343 -31.04 12.39 1.51
CA GLY A 343 -30.75 13.81 1.32
C GLY A 343 -30.02 14.08 -0.01
N PRO A 344 -29.90 15.36 -0.39
CA PRO A 344 -29.10 15.76 -1.55
C PRO A 344 -27.61 15.50 -1.31
N TRP A 345 -26.84 15.54 -2.40
CA TRP A 345 -25.38 15.47 -2.35
C TRP A 345 -24.80 16.67 -1.60
N ALA A 346 -23.73 16.42 -0.87
CA ALA A 346 -22.96 17.42 -0.16
C ALA A 346 -22.30 18.38 -1.14
N THR A 347 -22.02 19.60 -0.70
CA THR A 347 -21.34 20.61 -1.50
C THR A 347 -20.29 21.28 -0.62
N PRO A 348 -19.01 21.32 -0.99
CA PRO A 348 -18.39 20.74 -2.19
C PRO A 348 -18.34 19.20 -2.13
N ASP A 349 -17.96 18.58 -3.25
CA ASP A 349 -17.76 17.12 -3.43
C ASP A 349 -16.65 16.52 -2.54
N GLN A 350 -16.16 17.21 -1.51
CA GLN A 350 -15.26 16.64 -0.51
C GLN A 350 -15.31 17.52 0.74
N PRO A 351 -16.39 17.46 1.53
CA PRO A 351 -16.55 18.35 2.67
C PRO A 351 -15.57 17.98 3.79
N GLU A 352 -15.05 19.01 4.47
CA GLU A 352 -14.16 18.84 5.63
C GLU A 352 -14.94 18.86 6.95
N PHE A 353 -14.55 17.97 7.86
CA PHE A 353 -15.15 17.77 9.17
C PHE A 353 -14.11 18.09 10.26
N CYS A 354 -14.24 19.22 10.92
CA CYS A 354 -13.29 19.70 11.92
C CYS A 354 -13.62 19.18 13.32
N PRO A 355 -12.68 18.55 14.05
CA PRO A 355 -12.96 18.10 15.42
C PRO A 355 -13.29 19.29 16.33
N VAL A 356 -14.28 19.12 17.20
CA VAL A 356 -14.71 20.12 18.18
C VAL A 356 -14.21 19.70 19.56
N GLY A 357 -13.51 20.61 20.25
CA GLY A 357 -12.79 20.34 21.51
C GLY A 357 -11.33 20.74 21.37
N ASP A 358 -10.66 21.03 22.50
CA ASP A 358 -9.39 21.76 22.57
C ASP A 358 -8.38 21.38 21.47
N SER A 359 -8.38 22.20 20.42
CA SER A 359 -7.17 22.53 19.65
C SER A 359 -6.28 23.42 20.51
N ALA A 360 -6.00 22.98 21.74
CA ALA A 360 -4.78 23.40 22.41
C ALA A 360 -3.66 22.68 21.66
N LEU A 361 -3.20 23.33 20.60
CA LEU A 361 -1.80 23.27 20.21
C LEU A 361 -0.99 23.60 21.47
N PHE A 362 -0.76 22.59 22.31
CA PHE A 362 0.50 22.54 23.01
C PHE A 362 1.53 22.34 21.90
N LEU A 363 1.93 23.45 21.28
CA LEU A 363 3.34 23.75 21.15
C LEU A 363 3.95 23.41 22.51
N ARG A 364 4.32 22.14 22.70
CA ARG A 364 5.45 21.82 23.54
C ARG A 364 6.61 22.52 22.87
N ALA A 365 6.76 23.80 23.19
CA ALA A 365 8.08 24.37 23.31
C ALA A 365 8.94 23.28 23.99
N PRO A 366 10.14 22.97 23.47
CA PRO A 366 11.00 22.01 24.12
C PRO A 366 11.05 22.42 25.59
N LEU A 367 10.73 21.48 26.49
CA LEU A 367 10.68 21.71 27.93
C LEU A 367 11.96 22.43 28.38
N LYS A 368 11.94 23.77 28.40
CA LYS A 368 12.83 24.60 29.19
C LYS A 368 12.35 24.40 30.62
N GLY A 369 12.77 23.29 31.23
CA GLY A 369 12.31 22.96 32.57
C GLY A 369 12.37 21.50 32.99
N ARG A 370 13.23 20.68 32.41
CA ARG A 370 13.83 19.57 33.17
C ARG A 370 15.32 19.60 32.94
N LYS A 371 16.06 20.16 33.90
CA LYS A 371 17.48 19.86 34.03
C LYS A 371 17.62 18.34 33.97
N PRO A 372 18.43 17.76 33.08
CA PRO A 372 18.65 16.34 33.10
C PRO A 372 19.17 15.95 34.48
N VAL A 373 18.63 14.86 35.02
CA VAL A 373 19.01 14.26 36.31
C VAL A 373 20.53 14.01 36.41
N LEU A 374 21.24 14.08 35.28
CA LEU A 374 22.71 14.06 35.16
C LEU A 374 23.44 15.24 35.84
N ILE A 375 22.81 16.39 36.06
CA ILE A 375 23.47 17.51 36.77
C ILE A 375 23.54 17.23 38.28
N SER A 376 22.57 16.50 38.84
CA SER A 376 22.57 16.18 40.28
C SER A 376 23.67 15.19 40.66
N GLU A 377 23.98 14.23 39.78
CA GLU A 377 25.09 13.29 40.01
C GLU A 377 26.46 13.95 39.76
N ALA A 378 26.57 14.85 38.78
CA ALA A 378 27.81 15.61 38.56
C ALA A 378 28.08 16.62 39.68
N GLU A 379 27.06 17.31 40.20
CA GLU A 379 27.18 18.21 41.35
C GLU A 379 27.41 17.44 42.66
N GLN A 380 26.82 16.25 42.84
CA GLN A 380 27.12 15.38 43.98
C GLN A 380 28.52 14.75 43.89
N ALA A 381 29.00 14.43 42.68
CA ALA A 381 30.38 13.96 42.46
C ALA A 381 31.40 15.09 42.70
N LEU A 382 31.10 16.32 42.29
CA LEU A 382 31.93 17.50 42.57
C LEU A 382 31.92 17.87 44.07
N LYS A 383 30.79 17.74 44.77
CA LYS A 383 30.73 17.88 46.24
C LYS A 383 31.50 16.77 46.97
N ARG A 384 31.46 15.52 46.48
CA ARG A 384 32.29 14.43 47.05
C ARG A 384 33.78 14.67 46.82
N LEU A 385 34.16 15.20 45.67
CA LEU A 385 35.55 15.56 45.38
C LEU A 385 36.02 16.80 46.17
N SER A 386 35.15 17.78 46.44
CA SER A 386 35.52 18.93 47.28
C SER A 386 35.68 18.56 48.76
N ILE A 387 34.88 17.62 49.27
CA ILE A 387 35.01 17.08 50.64
C ILE A 387 36.28 16.22 50.79
N LEU A 388 36.71 15.53 49.73
CA LEU A 388 37.98 14.78 49.70
C LEU A 388 39.22 15.69 49.60
N ASN A 389 39.08 16.88 49.00
CA ASN A 389 40.16 17.87 48.95
C ASN A 389 40.24 18.74 50.22
N SER A 390 39.13 18.99 50.91
CA SER A 390 39.15 19.70 52.20
C SER A 390 39.61 18.82 53.38
N SER A 391 39.67 17.51 53.21
CA SER A 391 40.23 16.55 54.19
C SER A 391 41.73 16.25 53.97
N ARG A 392 42.37 16.87 52.98
CA ARG A 392 43.81 16.74 52.70
C ARG A 392 44.66 17.93 53.18
N SER A 393 44.07 18.96 53.78
CA SER A 393 44.79 20.14 54.29
C SER A 393 45.18 20.08 55.77
N SER A 394 45.13 18.91 56.39
CA SER A 394 45.56 18.69 57.78
C SER A 394 46.37 17.40 57.90
N PHE A 395 47.42 17.30 57.09
CA PHE A 395 48.59 16.49 57.42
C PHE A 395 49.76 17.44 57.61
N GLU A 396 49.96 17.83 58.87
CA GLU A 396 51.22 18.38 59.34
C GLU A 396 52.32 17.35 59.06
N ILE A 397 53.31 17.76 58.29
CA ILE A 397 54.60 17.09 58.23
C ILE A 397 55.37 17.57 59.46
N PRO A 398 55.78 16.69 60.40
CA PRO A 398 56.64 17.11 61.50
C PRO A 398 58.03 17.45 60.94
N ASN A 399 58.53 18.62 61.33
CA ASN A 399 59.89 19.07 61.03
C ASN A 399 60.93 18.01 61.43
N ILE A 400 61.78 17.62 60.46
CA ILE A 400 63.21 17.36 60.63
C ILE A 400 63.93 18.11 59.51
#